data_AF-A0A7Y2TII1-F1
#
_entry.id   AF-A0A7Y2TII1-F1
#
_cell.length_a   1.000
_cell.length_b   1.000
_cell.length_c   1.000
_cell.angle_alpha   90.00
_cell.angle_beta   90.00
_cell.angle_gamma   90.00
#
_symmetry.space_group_name_H-M   'P 1'
#
loop_
_entity.id
_entity.type
_entity.pdbx_description
1 polymer ?
#
loop_
_entity_poly.entity_id
_entity_poly.type
_entity_poly.pdbx_seq_one_letter_code
_entity_poly.pdbx_strand_id
1 'polypeptide(L)'
;MWFSFSTNILIFATALVIYLTMKDDYKQKYFLWFVLLTGIAAGVAAFGHLEVLNPTLQKVLLFISRMVNIASIFSFMTGTFHYFKLIDNKWIKRTNNSAFLFFLCWLGIDNMFLPVTYYGVIGMAIISLGVFVKNLKVNRLATIPVIIGICLIILSALVFYVMNNALPISPADVSHIIIAVSLVVMARGFKNMNLYDISI
;
A
#
# COMPACT_ATOMS: atom_id res chain seq x y z
N MET A 1 -20.75 -4.76 9.62
CA MET A 1 -19.78 -4.83 10.73
C MET A 1 -18.84 -6.03 10.61
N TRP A 2 -19.31 -7.26 10.86
CA TRP A 2 -18.48 -8.48 10.79
C TRP A 2 -17.81 -8.72 9.43
N PHE A 3 -18.43 -8.25 8.35
CA PHE A 3 -17.88 -8.42 7.01
C PHE A 3 -16.73 -7.44 6.69
N SER A 4 -16.82 -6.16 7.08
CA SER A 4 -15.69 -5.19 7.00
C SER A 4 -14.51 -5.60 7.90
N PHE A 5 -14.81 -6.16 9.09
CA PHE A 5 -13.80 -6.81 9.93
C PHE A 5 -13.15 -7.97 9.18
N SER A 6 -13.94 -8.90 8.65
CA SER A 6 -13.45 -10.11 7.95
C SER A 6 -12.62 -9.78 6.71
N THR A 7 -12.99 -8.74 5.96
CA THR A 7 -12.28 -8.33 4.75
C THR A 7 -10.97 -7.59 5.06
N ASN A 8 -10.88 -6.86 6.17
CA ASN A 8 -9.60 -6.36 6.68
C ASN A 8 -8.69 -7.50 7.19
N ILE A 9 -9.27 -8.48 7.89
CA ILE A 9 -8.56 -9.71 8.28
C ILE A 9 -8.08 -10.49 7.06
N LEU A 10 -8.83 -10.51 5.96
CA LEU A 10 -8.39 -11.12 4.70
C LEU A 10 -7.12 -10.45 4.16
N ILE A 11 -7.05 -9.11 4.16
CA ILE A 11 -5.83 -8.38 3.75
C ILE A 11 -4.66 -8.73 4.69
N PHE A 12 -4.89 -8.72 6.00
CA PHE A 12 -3.88 -9.09 7.00
C PHE A 12 -3.35 -10.51 6.78
N ALA A 13 -4.25 -11.49 6.65
CA ALA A 13 -3.90 -12.89 6.43
C ALA A 13 -3.15 -13.07 5.09
N THR A 14 -3.60 -12.41 4.03
CA THR A 14 -2.95 -12.45 2.72
C THR A 14 -1.53 -11.91 2.80
N ALA A 15 -1.34 -10.75 3.41
CA ALA A 15 -0.03 -10.15 3.62
C ALA A 15 0.88 -11.03 4.48
N LEU A 16 0.35 -11.64 5.54
CA LEU A 16 1.08 -12.56 6.41
C LEU A 16 1.53 -13.81 5.64
N VAL A 17 0.65 -14.41 4.84
CA VAL A 17 0.99 -15.56 4.00
C VAL A 17 2.08 -15.20 2.99
N ILE A 18 1.94 -14.07 2.28
CA ILE A 18 2.98 -13.58 1.35
C ILE A 18 4.31 -13.38 2.08
N TYR A 19 4.29 -12.73 3.24
CA TYR A 19 5.50 -12.48 4.03
C TYR A 19 6.17 -13.79 4.43
N LEU A 20 5.43 -14.74 5.01
CA LEU A 20 5.98 -16.00 5.50
C LEU A 20 6.52 -16.89 4.36
N THR A 21 5.86 -16.87 3.21
CA THR A 21 6.22 -17.74 2.07
C THR A 21 7.28 -17.14 1.16
N MET A 22 7.45 -15.82 1.14
CA MET A 22 8.32 -15.14 0.17
C MET A 22 9.36 -14.21 0.78
N LYS A 23 9.47 -14.09 2.12
CA LYS A 23 10.43 -13.18 2.79
C LYS A 23 11.87 -13.28 2.28
N ASP A 24 12.33 -14.49 1.94
CA ASP A 24 13.70 -14.76 1.53
C ASP A 24 13.91 -14.57 0.01
N ASP A 25 12.81 -14.49 -0.76
CA ASP A 25 12.84 -14.28 -2.21
C ASP A 25 13.03 -12.80 -2.59
N TYR A 26 12.78 -11.88 -1.66
CA TYR A 26 12.74 -10.45 -1.95
C TYR A 26 14.14 -9.83 -1.87
N LYS A 27 14.73 -9.51 -3.03
CA LYS A 27 16.02 -8.80 -3.09
C LYS A 27 15.93 -7.36 -2.57
N GLN A 28 14.76 -6.73 -2.69
CA GLN A 28 14.52 -5.40 -2.15
C GLN A 28 13.58 -5.46 -0.93
N LYS A 29 14.17 -5.33 0.27
CA LYS A 29 13.44 -5.45 1.55
C LYS A 29 12.33 -4.42 1.71
N TYR A 30 12.43 -3.24 1.09
CA TYR A 30 11.37 -2.23 1.16
C TYR A 30 10.02 -2.69 0.57
N PHE A 31 10.02 -3.58 -0.43
CA PHE A 31 8.76 -4.17 -0.92
C PHE A 31 8.18 -5.19 0.05
N LEU A 32 9.03 -5.92 0.78
CA LEU A 32 8.59 -6.82 1.84
C LEU A 32 7.96 -6.02 3.00
N TRP A 33 8.59 -4.90 3.38
CA TRP A 33 8.04 -3.96 4.37
C TRP A 33 6.70 -3.38 3.92
N PHE A 34 6.55 -3.00 2.64
CA PHE A 34 5.27 -2.56 2.10
C PHE A 34 4.17 -3.62 2.28
N VAL A 35 4.44 -4.89 1.94
CA VAL A 35 3.44 -5.96 2.12
C VAL A 35 3.09 -6.13 3.60
N LEU A 36 4.10 -6.25 4.47
CA LEU A 36 3.90 -6.47 5.89
C LEU A 36 3.16 -5.30 6.56
N LEU A 37 3.57 -4.07 6.30
CA LEU A 37 2.96 -2.88 6.88
C LEU A 37 1.53 -2.67 6.38
N THR A 38 1.24 -2.94 5.10
CA THR A 38 -0.15 -2.94 4.59
C THR A 38 -1.01 -3.96 5.34
N GLY A 39 -0.48 -5.16 5.56
CA GLY A 39 -1.14 -6.19 6.36
C GLY A 39 -1.43 -5.73 7.78
N ILE A 40 -0.41 -5.24 8.50
CA ILE A 40 -0.55 -4.75 9.88
C ILE A 40 -1.56 -3.60 9.93
N ALA A 41 -1.50 -2.65 9.01
CA ALA A 41 -2.45 -1.54 8.96
C ALA A 41 -3.90 -2.03 8.82
N ALA A 42 -4.14 -2.99 7.93
CA ALA A 42 -5.47 -3.61 7.76
C ALA A 42 -5.90 -4.39 9.01
N GLY A 43 -5.00 -5.16 9.63
CA GLY A 43 -5.28 -5.87 10.88
C GLY A 43 -5.68 -4.93 12.00
N VAL A 44 -4.93 -3.83 12.21
CA VAL A 44 -5.27 -2.80 13.20
C VAL A 44 -6.59 -2.11 12.85
N ALA A 45 -6.85 -1.82 11.57
CA ALA A 45 -8.12 -1.23 11.13
C ALA A 45 -9.32 -2.16 11.40
N ALA A 46 -9.15 -3.48 11.23
CA ALA A 46 -10.20 -4.45 11.52
C ALA A 46 -10.73 -4.25 12.95
N PHE A 47 -9.83 -4.21 13.93
CA PHE A 47 -10.21 -3.96 15.32
C PHE A 47 -10.71 -2.53 15.55
N GLY A 48 -10.12 -1.53 14.89
CA GLY A 48 -10.55 -0.13 14.99
C GLY A 48 -12.00 0.14 14.56
N HIS A 49 -12.57 -0.72 13.71
CA HIS A 49 -13.96 -0.64 13.26
C HIS A 49 -14.95 -1.49 14.08
N LEU A 50 -14.51 -2.17 15.15
CA LEU A 50 -15.39 -2.94 16.02
C LEU A 50 -16.16 -2.02 16.98
N GLU A 51 -17.48 -1.98 16.84
CA GLU A 51 -18.39 -1.18 17.69
C GLU A 51 -18.39 -1.63 19.16
N VAL A 52 -17.92 -2.84 19.46
CA VAL A 52 -17.78 -3.38 20.82
C VAL A 52 -16.68 -2.66 21.62
N LEU A 53 -15.71 -2.04 20.94
CA LEU A 53 -14.64 -1.30 21.59
C LEU A 53 -15.10 0.10 22.02
N ASN A 54 -14.51 0.63 23.09
CA ASN A 54 -14.73 2.01 23.49
C ASN A 54 -14.38 2.99 22.33
N PRO A 55 -15.19 4.04 22.08
CA PRO A 55 -14.95 5.00 21.00
C PRO A 55 -13.54 5.63 20.98
N THR A 56 -12.95 5.86 22.15
CA THR A 56 -11.58 6.38 22.28
C THR A 56 -10.57 5.37 21.72
N LEU A 57 -10.73 4.09 22.07
CA LEU A 57 -9.86 3.03 21.59
C LEU A 57 -10.01 2.80 20.07
N GLN A 58 -11.25 2.87 19.55
CA GLN A 58 -11.50 2.83 18.10
C GLN A 58 -10.72 3.93 17.36
N LYS A 59 -10.82 5.18 17.84
CA LYS A 59 -10.10 6.33 17.26
C LYS A 59 -8.59 6.15 17.28
N VAL A 60 -8.03 5.64 18.39
CA VAL A 60 -6.59 5.39 18.52
C VAL A 60 -6.13 4.30 17.56
N LEU A 61 -6.85 3.18 17.47
CA LEU A 61 -6.52 2.09 16.54
C LEU A 61 -6.57 2.56 15.08
N LEU A 62 -7.60 3.31 14.69
CA LEU A 62 -7.70 3.85 13.33
C LEU A 62 -6.58 4.85 13.03
N PHE A 63 -6.18 5.67 14.00
CA PHE A 63 -5.02 6.56 13.85
C PHE A 63 -3.72 5.77 13.65
N ILE A 64 -3.46 4.74 14.47
CA ILE A 64 -2.29 3.87 14.33
C ILE A 64 -2.29 3.18 12.96
N SER A 65 -3.42 2.62 12.54
CA SER A 65 -3.56 1.99 11.21
C SER A 65 -3.19 2.96 10.08
N ARG A 66 -3.63 4.22 10.17
CA ARG A 66 -3.31 5.26 9.17
C ARG A 66 -1.81 5.62 9.16
N MET A 67 -1.17 5.71 10.33
CA MET A 67 0.28 5.92 10.40
C MET A 67 1.04 4.77 9.75
N VAL A 68 0.65 3.53 10.03
CA VAL A 68 1.25 2.33 9.44
C VAL A 68 1.02 2.30 7.92
N ASN A 69 -0.15 2.72 7.43
CA ASN A 69 -0.41 2.86 5.99
C ASN A 69 0.51 3.89 5.32
N ILE A 70 0.75 5.05 5.93
CA ILE A 70 1.72 6.04 5.42
C ILE A 70 3.13 5.42 5.37
N ALA A 71 3.54 4.68 6.40
CA ALA A 71 4.82 3.97 6.41
C ALA A 71 4.90 2.87 5.33
N SER A 72 3.79 2.20 5.05
CA SER A 72 3.67 1.23 3.97
C SER A 72 3.90 1.88 2.60
N ILE A 73 3.20 2.97 2.31
CA ILE A 73 3.35 3.75 1.06
C ILE A 73 4.79 4.25 0.89
N PHE A 74 5.38 4.78 1.97
CA PHE A 74 6.78 5.20 1.97
C PHE A 74 7.74 4.06 1.64
N SER A 75 7.50 2.87 2.21
CA SER A 75 8.30 1.67 1.92
C SER A 75 8.19 1.29 0.44
N PHE A 76 6.98 1.30 -0.14
CA PHE A 76 6.78 1.02 -1.56
C PHE A 76 7.51 2.01 -2.47
N MET A 77 7.38 3.31 -2.21
CA MET A 77 8.08 4.36 -2.97
C MET A 77 9.61 4.19 -2.88
N THR A 78 10.11 3.96 -1.66
CA THR A 78 11.54 3.77 -1.41
C THR A 78 12.05 2.53 -2.13
N GLY A 79 11.30 1.42 -2.10
CA GLY A 79 11.60 0.21 -2.87
C GLY A 79 11.65 0.48 -4.37
N THR A 80 10.70 1.26 -4.90
CA THR A 80 10.65 1.67 -6.30
C THR A 80 11.88 2.49 -6.70
N PHE A 81 12.26 3.49 -5.89
CA PHE A 81 13.43 4.32 -6.15
C PHE A 81 14.74 3.55 -6.06
N HIS A 82 14.87 2.62 -5.11
CA HIS A 82 16.04 1.76 -5.04
C HIS A 82 16.11 0.80 -6.23
N TYR A 83 14.98 0.19 -6.61
CA TYR A 83 14.96 -0.75 -7.73
C TYR A 83 15.44 -0.07 -9.01
N PHE A 84 14.91 1.10 -9.34
CA PHE A 84 15.31 1.86 -10.53
C PHE A 84 16.55 2.77 -10.35
N LYS A 85 17.35 2.58 -9.28
CA LYS A 85 18.57 3.36 -8.99
C LYS A 85 18.36 4.89 -8.96
N LEU A 86 17.14 5.34 -8.67
CA LEU A 86 16.80 6.76 -8.53
C LEU A 86 17.20 7.30 -7.16
N ILE A 87 17.37 6.42 -6.17
CA ILE A 87 17.69 6.81 -4.78
C ILE A 87 19.08 7.45 -4.63
N ASP A 88 19.99 7.22 -5.59
CA ASP A 88 21.33 7.81 -5.60
C ASP A 88 21.27 9.34 -5.77
N ASN A 89 20.18 9.84 -6.34
CA ASN A 89 19.90 11.27 -6.36
C ASN A 89 19.46 11.75 -4.96
N LYS A 90 20.33 12.54 -4.33
CA LYS A 90 20.10 13.14 -3.00
C LYS A 90 18.79 13.92 -2.92
N TRP A 91 18.35 14.57 -4.00
CA TRP A 91 17.08 15.29 -4.03
C TRP A 91 15.89 14.35 -3.94
N ILE A 92 15.90 13.23 -4.67
CA ILE A 92 14.82 12.23 -4.61
C ILE A 92 14.72 11.64 -3.20
N LYS A 93 15.85 11.25 -2.61
CA LYS A 93 15.90 10.75 -1.22
C LYS A 93 15.36 11.77 -0.22
N ARG A 94 15.80 13.03 -0.31
CA ARG A 94 15.37 14.11 0.60
C ARG A 94 13.89 14.40 0.44
N THR A 95 13.39 14.54 -0.79
CA THR A 95 11.98 14.81 -1.06
C THR A 95 11.08 13.67 -0.58
N ASN A 96 11.48 12.41 -0.77
CA ASN A 96 10.73 11.26 -0.29
C ASN A 96 10.60 11.25 1.25
N ASN A 97 11.71 11.47 1.95
CA ASN A 97 11.72 11.53 3.42
C ASN A 97 10.94 12.74 3.95
N SER A 98 11.09 13.91 3.33
CA SER A 98 10.33 15.11 3.69
C SER A 98 8.84 14.94 3.46
N ALA A 99 8.43 14.33 2.33
CA ALA A 99 7.03 14.04 2.05
C ALA A 99 6.45 13.08 3.10
N PHE A 100 7.17 12.02 3.46
CA PHE A 100 6.75 11.11 4.51
C PHE A 100 6.49 11.83 5.85
N LEU A 101 7.43 12.66 6.30
CA LEU A 101 7.28 13.44 7.53
C LEU A 101 6.12 14.44 7.43
N PHE A 102 5.98 15.11 6.28
CA PHE A 102 4.89 16.06 6.05
C PHE A 102 3.51 15.38 6.19
N PHE A 103 3.30 14.23 5.54
CA PHE A 103 2.03 13.52 5.61
C PHE A 103 1.76 12.90 6.99
N LEU A 104 2.80 12.48 7.73
CA LEU A 104 2.65 12.07 9.13
C LEU A 104 2.23 13.24 10.03
N CYS A 105 2.87 14.41 9.90
CA CYS A 105 2.51 15.60 10.66
C CYS A 105 1.07 16.04 10.34
N TRP A 106 0.69 16.04 9.05
CA TRP A 106 -0.67 16.36 8.64
C TRP A 106 -1.69 15.37 9.23
N LEU A 107 -1.40 14.06 9.19
CA LEU A 107 -2.23 13.06 9.85
C LEU A 107 -2.39 13.33 11.36
N GLY A 108 -1.34 13.78 12.05
CA GLY A 108 -1.39 14.14 13.47
C GLY A 108 -2.29 15.35 13.79
N ILE A 109 -2.38 16.32 12.87
CA ILE A 109 -3.19 17.54 13.07
C ILE A 109 -4.67 17.26 12.83
N ASP A 110 -5.01 16.63 11.71
CA ASP A 110 -6.40 16.52 11.26
C ASP A 110 -7.03 15.17 11.69
N ASN A 111 -6.20 14.16 11.99
CA ASN A 111 -6.62 12.77 12.25
C ASN A 111 -7.71 12.27 11.27
N MET A 112 -7.65 12.74 10.03
CA MET A 112 -8.53 12.33 8.96
C MET A 112 -7.85 11.28 8.08
N PHE A 113 -8.64 10.56 7.30
CA PHE A 113 -8.12 9.59 6.33
C PHE A 113 -7.44 10.27 5.12
N LEU A 114 -7.74 11.55 4.91
CA LEU A 114 -7.36 12.32 3.74
C LEU A 114 -5.83 12.37 3.48
N PRO A 115 -4.95 12.58 4.47
CA PRO A 115 -3.49 12.58 4.25
C PRO A 115 -2.98 11.24 3.70
N VAL A 116 -3.54 10.12 4.17
CA VAL A 116 -3.19 8.78 3.69
C VAL A 116 -3.57 8.62 2.22
N THR A 117 -4.79 9.03 1.86
CA THR A 117 -5.28 8.97 0.47
C THR A 117 -4.42 9.80 -0.47
N TYR A 118 -4.13 11.06 -0.14
CA TYR A 118 -3.29 11.92 -0.98
C TYR A 118 -1.89 11.36 -1.12
N TYR A 119 -1.29 10.86 -0.03
CA TYR A 119 0.04 10.27 -0.10
C TYR A 119 0.07 9.01 -0.97
N GLY A 120 -0.96 8.17 -0.87
CA GLY A 120 -1.11 6.98 -1.71
C GLY A 120 -1.26 7.33 -3.20
N VAL A 121 -2.10 8.32 -3.54
CA VAL A 121 -2.31 8.76 -4.92
C VAL A 121 -1.02 9.36 -5.49
N ILE A 122 -0.39 10.30 -4.80
CA ILE A 122 0.84 10.95 -5.30
C ILE A 122 1.98 9.93 -5.37
N GLY A 123 2.20 9.18 -4.30
CA GLY A 123 3.33 8.29 -4.15
C GLY A 123 3.25 7.01 -4.98
N MET A 124 2.14 6.28 -4.86
CA MET A 124 1.97 5.01 -5.57
C MET A 124 1.41 5.21 -6.97
N ALA A 125 0.29 5.94 -7.10
CA ALA A 125 -0.45 6.00 -8.37
C ALA A 125 0.17 6.94 -9.41
N ILE A 126 0.79 8.05 -9.00
CA ILE A 126 1.42 9.00 -9.94
C ILE A 126 2.91 8.69 -10.08
N ILE A 127 3.67 8.80 -9.00
CA ILE A 127 5.14 8.71 -9.07
C ILE A 127 5.58 7.28 -9.38
N SER A 128 5.21 6.31 -8.53
CA SER A 128 5.72 4.94 -8.69
C SER A 128 5.21 4.29 -9.97
N LEU A 129 3.91 4.43 -10.28
CA LEU A 129 3.35 3.96 -11.55
C LEU A 129 4.07 4.57 -12.75
N GLY A 130 4.30 5.89 -12.76
CA GLY A 130 5.02 6.57 -13.83
C GLY A 130 6.44 6.03 -14.01
N VAL A 131 7.14 5.75 -12.92
CA VAL A 131 8.48 5.14 -12.96
C VAL A 131 8.42 3.71 -13.51
N PHE A 132 7.48 2.87 -13.07
CA PHE A 132 7.32 1.51 -13.58
C PHE A 132 6.93 1.50 -15.08
N VAL A 133 6.00 2.35 -15.51
CA VAL A 133 5.58 2.47 -16.91
C VAL A 133 6.75 2.93 -17.78
N LYS A 134 7.52 3.93 -17.34
CA LYS A 134 8.70 4.43 -18.06
C LYS A 134 9.75 3.32 -18.27
N ASN A 135 9.89 2.42 -17.31
CA ASN A 135 10.90 1.35 -17.32
C ASN A 135 10.32 -0.04 -17.66
N LEU A 136 9.13 -0.10 -18.28
CA LEU A 136 8.43 -1.34 -18.60
C LEU A 136 9.27 -2.30 -19.46
N LYS A 137 10.17 -1.78 -20.29
CA LYS A 137 11.01 -2.58 -21.19
C LYS A 137 12.17 -3.29 -20.48
N VAL A 138 12.54 -2.89 -19.26
CA VAL A 138 13.73 -3.41 -18.56
C VAL A 138 13.48 -4.82 -18.02
N ASN A 139 12.42 -5.00 -17.24
CA ASN A 139 12.02 -6.32 -16.75
C ASN A 139 10.49 -6.40 -16.68
N ARG A 140 9.89 -6.89 -17.77
CA ARG A 140 8.43 -7.00 -17.92
C ARG A 140 7.81 -7.97 -16.91
N LEU A 141 8.48 -9.08 -16.59
CA LEU A 141 8.00 -10.11 -15.68
C LEU A 141 7.85 -9.59 -14.24
N ALA A 142 8.69 -8.64 -13.84
CA ALA A 142 8.59 -7.96 -12.57
C ALA A 142 7.64 -6.74 -12.62
N THR A 143 7.70 -5.97 -13.70
CA THR A 143 7.05 -4.65 -13.79
C THR A 143 5.55 -4.74 -14.06
N ILE A 144 5.12 -5.64 -14.97
CA ILE A 144 3.70 -5.76 -15.34
C ILE A 144 2.83 -6.13 -14.14
N PRO A 145 3.17 -7.14 -13.31
CA PRO A 145 2.37 -7.44 -12.13
C PRO A 145 2.26 -6.26 -11.16
N VAL A 146 3.35 -5.50 -10.94
CA VAL A 146 3.29 -4.33 -10.06
C VAL A 146 2.39 -3.23 -10.63
N ILE A 147 2.47 -2.95 -11.93
CA ILE A 147 1.56 -2.00 -12.60
C ILE A 147 0.10 -2.45 -12.44
N ILE A 148 -0.20 -3.72 -12.71
CA ILE A 148 -1.56 -4.27 -12.55
C ILE A 148 -2.01 -4.11 -11.10
N GLY A 149 -1.16 -4.41 -10.14
CA GLY A 149 -1.44 -4.23 -8.72
C GLY A 149 -1.78 -2.78 -8.35
N ILE A 150 -1.00 -1.81 -8.81
CA ILE A 150 -1.31 -0.38 -8.59
C ILE A 150 -2.66 -0.03 -9.24
N CYS A 151 -2.92 -0.48 -10.46
CA CYS A 151 -4.20 -0.25 -11.13
C CYS A 151 -5.38 -0.87 -10.36
N LEU A 152 -5.20 -2.04 -9.75
CA LEU A 152 -6.21 -2.67 -8.89
C LEU A 152 -6.46 -1.84 -7.62
N ILE A 153 -5.43 -1.27 -6.99
CA ILE A 153 -5.59 -0.36 -5.85
C ILE A 153 -6.37 0.89 -6.26
N ILE A 154 -6.05 1.49 -7.40
CA ILE A 154 -6.80 2.65 -7.94
C ILE A 154 -8.26 2.27 -8.21
N LEU A 155 -8.48 1.11 -8.83
CA LEU A 155 -9.83 0.59 -9.10
C LEU A 155 -10.60 0.38 -7.79
N SER A 156 -9.96 -0.17 -6.76
CA SER A 156 -10.54 -0.34 -5.44
C SER A 156 -10.99 0.99 -4.83
N ALA A 157 -10.18 2.04 -4.96
CA ALA A 157 -10.53 3.38 -4.50
C ALA A 157 -11.69 4.00 -5.29
N LEU A 158 -11.73 3.80 -6.61
CA LEU A 158 -12.82 4.27 -7.48
C LEU A 158 -14.14 3.54 -7.17
N VAL A 159 -14.09 2.23 -7.00
CA VAL A 159 -15.23 1.39 -6.59
C VAL A 159 -15.80 1.89 -5.28
N PHE A 160 -14.94 2.14 -4.28
CA PHE A 160 -15.36 2.69 -2.99
C PHE A 160 -16.07 4.03 -3.14
N TYR A 161 -15.52 4.95 -3.95
CA TYR A 161 -16.09 6.28 -4.16
C TYR A 161 -17.44 6.25 -4.90
N VAL A 162 -17.52 5.47 -5.99
CA VAL A 162 -18.71 5.43 -6.86
C VAL A 162 -19.85 4.65 -6.20
N MET A 163 -19.57 3.50 -5.60
CA MET A 163 -20.61 2.63 -5.05
C MET A 163 -21.15 3.11 -3.70
N ASN A 164 -20.48 4.06 -3.01
CA ASN A 164 -20.98 4.65 -1.76
C ASN A 164 -22.37 5.30 -1.91
N ASN A 165 -22.81 5.54 -3.15
CA ASN A 165 -24.07 6.20 -3.46
C ASN A 165 -25.11 5.30 -4.17
N ALA A 166 -24.84 4.01 -4.43
CA ALA A 166 -25.61 3.27 -5.44
C ALA A 166 -26.15 1.87 -5.07
N LEU A 167 -25.61 1.16 -4.07
CA LEU A 167 -25.95 -0.26 -3.85
C LEU A 167 -26.05 -0.66 -2.36
N PRO A 168 -26.84 -1.71 -2.02
CA PRO A 168 -26.98 -2.24 -0.65
C PRO A 168 -25.81 -3.14 -0.20
N ILE A 169 -24.92 -3.55 -1.12
CA ILE A 169 -23.66 -4.21 -0.78
C ILE A 169 -22.68 -3.13 -0.33
N SER A 170 -22.03 -3.28 0.84
CA SER A 170 -21.08 -2.26 1.32
C SER A 170 -19.90 -2.15 0.35
N PRO A 171 -19.70 -0.99 -0.29
CA PRO A 171 -18.60 -0.75 -1.25
C PRO A 171 -17.22 -1.06 -0.69
N ALA A 172 -17.06 -0.91 0.62
CA ALA A 172 -15.85 -1.23 1.37
C ALA A 172 -15.40 -2.68 1.14
N ASP A 173 -16.34 -3.61 1.01
CA ASP A 173 -16.08 -5.03 1.02
C ASP A 173 -15.42 -5.50 -0.28
N VAL A 174 -15.96 -5.05 -1.42
CA VAL A 174 -15.39 -5.32 -2.75
C VAL A 174 -14.01 -4.67 -2.86
N SER A 175 -13.87 -3.46 -2.34
CA SER A 175 -12.59 -2.73 -2.33
C SER A 175 -11.50 -3.48 -1.56
N HIS A 176 -11.80 -4.07 -0.39
CA HIS A 176 -10.83 -4.84 0.38
C HIS A 176 -10.39 -6.14 -0.32
N ILE A 177 -11.31 -6.84 -0.99
CA ILE A 177 -10.97 -8.03 -1.80
C ILE A 177 -10.02 -7.63 -2.93
N ILE A 178 -10.32 -6.54 -3.65
CA ILE A 178 -9.45 -6.03 -4.72
C ILE A 178 -8.06 -5.67 -4.16
N ILE A 179 -7.98 -5.08 -2.96
CA ILE A 179 -6.70 -4.78 -2.30
C ILE A 179 -5.92 -6.07 -1.98
N ALA A 180 -6.57 -7.09 -1.43
CA ALA A 180 -5.91 -8.38 -1.15
C ALA A 180 -5.38 -9.03 -2.45
N VAL A 181 -6.18 -9.04 -3.51
CA VAL A 181 -5.74 -9.51 -4.84
C VAL A 181 -4.57 -8.68 -5.36
N SER A 182 -4.63 -7.35 -5.20
CA SER A 182 -3.54 -6.47 -5.62
C SER A 182 -2.21 -6.82 -4.93
N LEU A 183 -2.23 -7.15 -3.63
CA LEU A 183 -1.03 -7.56 -2.90
C LEU A 183 -0.43 -8.85 -3.45
N VAL A 184 -1.26 -9.84 -3.77
CA VAL A 184 -0.80 -11.10 -4.38
C VAL A 184 -0.15 -10.84 -5.74
N VAL A 185 -0.78 -10.02 -6.58
CA VAL A 185 -0.27 -9.70 -7.92
C VAL A 185 1.04 -8.91 -7.82
N MET A 186 1.12 -7.91 -6.93
CA MET A 186 2.34 -7.13 -6.71
C MET A 186 3.47 -7.99 -6.14
N ALA A 187 3.16 -8.88 -5.19
CA ALA A 187 4.14 -9.79 -4.59
C ALA A 187 4.85 -10.66 -5.64
N ARG A 188 4.09 -11.17 -6.62
CA ARG A 188 4.66 -11.89 -7.77
C ARG A 188 5.63 -11.02 -8.56
N GLY A 189 5.31 -9.74 -8.76
CA GLY A 189 6.19 -8.77 -9.39
C GLY A 189 7.46 -8.52 -8.58
N PHE A 190 7.33 -8.27 -7.28
CA PHE A 190 8.44 -8.00 -6.37
C PHE A 190 9.45 -9.15 -6.29
N LYS A 191 8.98 -10.39 -6.28
CA LYS A 191 9.85 -11.58 -6.32
C LYS A 191 10.77 -11.61 -7.54
N ASN A 192 10.32 -11.07 -8.67
CA ASN A 192 11.08 -11.07 -9.92
C ASN A 192 11.96 -9.82 -10.08
N MET A 193 12.00 -8.92 -9.10
CA MET A 193 12.81 -7.69 -9.16
C MET A 193 14.26 -7.97 -8.77
N ASN A 194 15.11 -8.20 -9.77
CA ASN A 194 16.56 -8.28 -9.58
C ASN A 194 17.21 -6.92 -9.77
N LEU A 195 18.00 -6.48 -8.80
CA LEU A 195 18.74 -5.19 -8.85
C LEU A 195 19.78 -5.13 -10.00
N TYR A 196 20.17 -6.28 -10.54
CA TYR A 196 21.17 -6.40 -11.61
C TYR A 196 20.59 -6.28 -13.03
N ASP A 197 19.28 -6.37 -13.20
CA ASP A 197 18.64 -6.32 -14.53
C ASP A 197 18.61 -4.89 -15.12
N ILE A 198 19.04 -3.89 -14.35
CA ILE A 198 19.05 -2.48 -14.73
C ILE A 198 20.50 -2.06 -14.94
N SER A 199 21.12 -2.56 -16.01
CA SER A 199 22.26 -1.91 -16.65
C SER A 199 21.70 -0.86 -17.61
N ILE A 200 21.84 0.41 -17.24
CA ILE A 200 21.59 1.54 -18.16
C ILE A 200 22.69 1.53 -19.20
#